data_AF-A0A4R4ZN10-F1
#
_entry.id   AF-A0A4R4ZN10-F1
#
_cell.length_a   1.000
_cell.length_b   1.000
_cell.length_c   1.000
_cell.angle_alpha   90.00
_cell.angle_beta   90.00
_cell.angle_gamma   90.00
#
_symmetry.space_group_name_H-M   'P 1'
#
loop_
_entity.id
_entity.type
_entity.pdbx_description
1 polymer ?
#
loop_
_entity_poly.entity_id
_entity_poly.type
_entity_poly.pdbx_seq_one_letter_code
_entity_poly.pdbx_strand_id
1 'polypeptide(L)'
;MDDLQTDDDFDCYDEDEELRTFQRMLALEPALDRWRPSVRHEERGDHMGALISYTRALDGLSPEEICSFWGSVLVSGRRRARWALGIALDSTDRLAVAGAVERVDRYFDVLDALRAPKVEEGQVEVWSRSELLLALERWPQRITSDSIADYYREVERALRTCGGGGVAVVQRTLECTDGGATTVAWPPARNQGCWCDSGVRYKRCCGGEVLAEGSLAWGPARLREGAELAVCRV
;
A
#
# COMPACT_ATOMS: atom_id res chain seq x y z
N MET A 1 -35.76 -29.16 -23.02
CA MET A 1 -35.87 -28.28 -21.84
C MET A 1 -34.87 -28.85 -20.86
N ASP A 2 -33.60 -28.54 -21.11
CA ASP A 2 -32.48 -28.84 -20.22
C ASP A 2 -32.19 -27.53 -19.51
N ASP A 3 -32.47 -27.51 -18.21
CA ASP A 3 -32.14 -26.41 -17.32
C ASP A 3 -30.62 -26.43 -17.10
N LEU A 4 -29.93 -25.49 -17.74
CA LEU A 4 -28.57 -25.13 -17.40
C LEU A 4 -28.62 -24.34 -16.08
N GLN A 5 -28.48 -25.03 -14.96
CA GLN A 5 -28.08 -24.41 -13.70
C GLN A 5 -26.65 -23.90 -13.88
N THR A 6 -26.50 -22.59 -14.05
CA THR A 6 -25.24 -21.89 -13.83
C THR A 6 -24.96 -21.88 -12.34
N ASP A 7 -24.01 -22.70 -11.92
CA ASP A 7 -23.30 -22.60 -10.65
C ASP A 7 -22.54 -21.26 -10.64
N ASP A 8 -23.23 -20.17 -10.30
CA ASP A 8 -22.61 -18.93 -9.80
C ASP A 8 -22.24 -19.15 -8.32
N ASP A 9 -21.27 -20.04 -8.09
CA ASP A 9 -20.43 -20.03 -6.89
C ASP A 9 -19.46 -18.84 -7.05
N PHE A 10 -20.01 -17.63 -6.99
CA PHE A 10 -19.23 -16.43 -6.79
C PHE A 10 -18.77 -16.47 -5.34
N ASP A 11 -17.57 -17.04 -5.12
CA ASP A 11 -16.87 -17.01 -3.83
C ASP A 11 -17.03 -15.61 -3.24
N CYS A 12 -17.87 -15.50 -2.21
CA CYS A 12 -17.95 -14.32 -1.39
C CYS A 12 -16.62 -14.24 -0.65
N TYR A 13 -15.66 -13.56 -1.30
CA TYR A 13 -14.39 -13.16 -0.70
C TYR A 13 -14.72 -12.51 0.64
N ASP A 14 -14.46 -13.24 1.74
CA ASP A 14 -14.71 -12.76 3.09
C ASP A 14 -13.65 -11.69 3.39
N GLU A 15 -13.98 -10.44 3.09
CA GLU A 15 -13.14 -9.26 3.34
C GLU A 15 -12.73 -9.17 4.83
N ASP A 16 -13.52 -9.76 5.74
CA ASP A 16 -13.21 -9.82 7.17
C ASP A 16 -12.14 -10.88 7.50
N GLU A 17 -11.99 -11.93 6.69
CA GLU A 17 -10.91 -12.90 6.83
C GLU A 17 -9.58 -12.32 6.35
N GLU A 18 -9.59 -11.56 5.26
CA GLU A 18 -8.42 -10.80 4.82
C GLU A 18 -8.02 -9.76 5.87
N LEU A 19 -8.97 -8.96 6.41
CA LEU A 19 -8.69 -7.98 7.45
C LEU A 19 -8.11 -8.61 8.73
N ARG A 20 -8.64 -9.76 9.15
CA ARG A 20 -8.11 -10.53 10.29
C ARG A 20 -6.73 -11.10 10.00
N THR A 21 -6.48 -11.56 8.76
CA THR A 21 -5.17 -12.00 8.30
C THR A 21 -4.17 -10.84 8.31
N PHE A 22 -4.59 -9.64 7.89
CA PHE A 22 -3.80 -8.41 7.90
C PHE A 22 -3.46 -7.92 9.32
N GLN A 23 -4.41 -7.96 10.25
CA GLN A 23 -4.13 -7.62 11.65
C GLN A 23 -3.12 -8.60 12.28
N ARG A 24 -3.16 -9.88 11.90
CA ARG A 24 -2.13 -10.87 12.29
C ARG A 24 -0.78 -10.62 11.60
N MET A 25 -0.76 -10.16 10.35
CA MET A 25 0.48 -9.76 9.68
C MET A 25 1.20 -8.64 10.45
N LEU A 26 0.44 -7.63 10.89
CA LEU A 26 0.97 -6.43 11.55
C LEU A 26 1.42 -6.65 12.99
N ALA A 27 0.86 -7.63 13.70
CA ALA A 27 1.21 -7.92 15.09
C ALA A 27 2.58 -8.61 15.27
N LEU A 28 3.25 -9.01 14.19
CA LEU A 28 4.45 -9.86 14.23
C LEU A 28 5.65 -9.21 13.51
N GLU A 29 6.04 -8.01 13.95
CA GLU A 29 7.28 -7.30 13.54
C GLU A 29 8.53 -8.21 13.44
N PRO A 30 8.79 -9.17 14.36
CA PRO A 30 9.96 -10.04 14.27
C PRO A 30 9.99 -10.95 13.02
N ALA A 31 8.83 -11.30 12.47
CA ALA A 31 8.75 -12.11 11.26
C ALA A 31 9.03 -11.29 9.99
N LEU A 32 8.67 -10.01 10.00
CA LEU A 32 8.97 -9.07 8.92
C LEU A 32 10.46 -8.86 8.74
N ASP A 33 11.21 -8.76 9.85
CA ASP A 33 12.67 -8.59 9.80
C ASP A 33 13.39 -9.82 9.23
N ARG A 34 12.83 -11.02 9.44
CA ARG A 34 13.35 -12.26 8.85
C ARG A 34 13.00 -12.39 7.37
N TRP A 35 11.86 -11.87 6.94
CA TRP A 35 11.37 -11.97 5.57
C TRP A 35 12.00 -10.95 4.61
N ARG A 36 12.18 -9.70 5.07
CA ARG A 36 12.58 -8.56 4.23
C ARG A 36 13.90 -8.76 3.45
N PRO A 37 14.95 -9.38 4.00
CA PRO A 37 16.17 -9.65 3.24
C PRO A 37 15.91 -10.53 2.01
N SER A 38 15.05 -11.54 2.14
CA SER A 38 14.74 -12.49 1.06
C SER A 38 14.05 -11.80 -0.13
N VAL A 39 13.06 -10.94 0.15
CA VAL A 39 12.32 -10.18 -0.88
C VAL A 39 13.28 -9.30 -1.69
N ARG A 40 14.19 -8.60 -1.02
CA ARG A 40 15.20 -7.76 -1.68
C ARG A 40 16.13 -8.53 -2.60
N HIS A 41 16.33 -9.83 -2.37
CA HIS A 41 17.08 -10.68 -3.29
C HIS A 41 16.21 -11.07 -4.49
N GLU A 42 14.94 -11.43 -4.28
CA GLU A 42 13.99 -11.73 -5.37
C GLU A 42 13.80 -10.54 -6.32
N GLU A 43 13.61 -9.32 -5.79
CA GLU A 43 13.48 -8.08 -6.57
C GLU A 43 14.67 -7.80 -7.50
N ARG A 44 15.87 -8.28 -7.12
CA ARG A 44 17.10 -8.12 -7.92
C ARG A 44 17.36 -9.30 -8.86
N GLY A 45 16.47 -10.31 -8.88
CA GLY A 45 16.68 -11.57 -9.61
C GLY A 45 17.75 -12.48 -8.98
N ASP A 46 18.21 -12.20 -7.77
CA ASP A 46 19.19 -13.02 -7.06
C ASP A 46 18.49 -14.18 -6.32
N HIS A 47 18.03 -15.17 -7.08
CA HIS A 47 17.29 -16.31 -6.54
C HIS A 47 18.12 -17.17 -5.58
N MET A 48 19.45 -17.21 -5.73
CA MET A 48 20.33 -17.91 -4.77
C MET A 48 20.39 -17.19 -3.43
N GLY A 49 20.58 -15.86 -3.43
CA GLY A 49 20.56 -15.06 -2.21
C GLY A 49 19.19 -15.12 -1.50
N ALA A 50 18.10 -15.14 -2.28
CA ALA A 50 16.75 -15.33 -1.76
C ALA A 50 16.59 -16.68 -1.07
N LEU A 51 17.02 -17.78 -1.72
CA LEU A 51 16.95 -19.13 -1.17
C LEU A 51 17.73 -19.26 0.15
N ILE A 52 18.94 -18.69 0.22
CA ILE A 52 19.75 -18.69 1.45
C ILE A 52 19.02 -17.93 2.56
N SER A 53 18.45 -16.77 2.23
CA SER A 53 17.73 -15.93 3.20
C SER A 53 16.48 -16.61 3.72
N TYR A 54 15.65 -17.20 2.85
CA TYR A 54 14.47 -17.96 3.28
C TYR A 54 14.84 -19.18 4.13
N THR A 55 15.88 -19.92 3.76
CA THR A 55 16.33 -21.09 4.54
C THR A 55 16.75 -20.66 5.94
N ARG A 56 17.56 -19.60 6.07
CA ARG A 56 17.94 -19.04 7.38
C ARG A 56 16.77 -18.52 8.20
N ALA A 57 15.76 -17.94 7.54
CA ALA A 57 14.56 -17.45 8.22
C ALA A 57 13.69 -18.59 8.77
N LEU A 58 13.67 -19.74 8.08
CA LEU A 58 12.99 -20.95 8.51
C LEU A 58 13.81 -21.73 9.55
N ASP A 59 15.13 -21.59 9.56
CA ASP A 59 16.00 -22.24 10.55
C ASP A 59 15.60 -21.81 11.97
N GLY A 60 15.28 -22.81 12.80
CA GLY A 60 14.87 -22.60 14.19
C GLY A 60 13.39 -22.32 14.38
N LEU A 61 12.57 -22.32 13.31
CA LEU A 61 11.11 -22.35 13.45
C LEU A 61 10.64 -23.77 13.77
N SER A 62 9.72 -23.86 14.74
CA SER A 62 8.97 -25.07 15.01
C SER A 62 7.99 -25.41 13.88
N PRO A 63 7.51 -26.66 13.78
CA PRO A 63 6.49 -27.02 12.79
C PRO A 63 5.21 -26.18 12.90
N GLU A 64 4.81 -25.80 14.11
CA GLU A 64 3.65 -24.93 14.34
C GLU A 64 3.89 -23.51 13.78
N GLU A 65 5.09 -22.96 13.99
CA GLU A 65 5.48 -21.66 13.42
C GLU A 65 5.59 -21.70 11.89
N ILE A 66 6.01 -22.83 11.31
CA ILE A 66 6.02 -23.04 9.85
C ILE A 66 4.59 -23.05 9.29
N CYS A 67 3.63 -23.63 10.02
CA CYS A 67 2.22 -23.63 9.65
C CYS A 67 1.51 -22.28 9.92
N SER A 68 2.17 -21.32 10.58
CA SER A 68 1.63 -19.97 10.76
C SER A 68 1.55 -19.22 9.43
N PHE A 69 0.85 -18.07 9.44
CA PHE A 69 0.79 -17.18 8.28
C PHE A 69 2.19 -16.84 7.73
N TRP A 70 3.09 -16.35 8.58
CA TRP A 70 4.44 -15.96 8.17
C TRP A 70 5.31 -17.16 7.80
N GLY A 71 5.11 -18.31 8.46
CA GLY A 71 5.74 -19.56 8.07
C GLY A 71 5.36 -19.95 6.64
N SER A 72 4.08 -19.89 6.31
CA SER A 72 3.57 -20.13 4.96
C SER A 72 4.17 -19.18 3.93
N VAL A 73 4.29 -17.88 4.25
CA VAL A 73 4.94 -16.88 3.38
C VAL A 73 6.41 -17.21 3.13
N LEU A 74 7.16 -17.56 4.18
CA LEU A 74 8.58 -17.93 4.06
C LEU A 74 8.77 -19.21 3.26
N VAL A 75 7.94 -20.23 3.49
CA VAL A 75 7.98 -21.50 2.75
C VAL A 75 7.61 -21.30 1.28
N SER A 76 6.57 -20.51 0.99
CA SER A 76 6.18 -20.23 -0.39
C SER A 76 7.25 -19.41 -1.13
N GLY A 77 7.89 -18.44 -0.48
CA GLY A 77 9.03 -17.71 -1.07
C GLY A 77 10.23 -18.63 -1.35
N ARG A 78 10.58 -19.51 -0.41
CA ARG A 78 11.60 -20.55 -0.60
C ARG A 78 11.30 -21.44 -1.80
N ARG A 79 10.05 -21.91 -1.92
CA ARG A 79 9.60 -22.73 -3.04
C ARG A 79 9.79 -22.02 -4.38
N ARG A 80 9.45 -20.74 -4.49
CA ARG A 80 9.67 -19.94 -5.71
C ARG A 80 11.15 -19.81 -6.05
N ALA A 81 12.00 -19.50 -5.08
CA ALA A 81 13.44 -19.40 -5.29
C ALA A 81 14.04 -20.73 -5.77
N ARG A 82 13.67 -21.88 -5.16
CA ARG A 82 14.11 -23.21 -5.63
C ARG A 82 13.63 -23.51 -7.04
N TRP A 83 12.37 -23.20 -7.35
CA TRP A 83 11.81 -23.38 -8.69
C TRP A 83 12.58 -22.58 -9.74
N ALA A 84 12.86 -21.30 -9.48
CA ALA A 84 13.62 -20.43 -10.39
C ALA A 84 15.05 -20.94 -10.65
N LEU A 85 15.63 -21.64 -9.68
CA LEU A 85 16.97 -22.23 -9.76
C LEU A 85 16.99 -23.66 -10.34
N GLY A 86 15.82 -24.25 -10.66
CA GLY A 86 15.73 -25.65 -11.11
C GLY A 86 16.08 -26.66 -10.02
N ILE A 87 15.99 -26.29 -8.74
CA ILE A 87 16.27 -27.17 -7.61
C ILE A 87 14.99 -27.92 -7.23
N ALA A 88 15.10 -29.24 -7.03
CA ALA A 88 13.98 -30.08 -6.63
C ALA A 88 13.38 -29.63 -5.29
N LEU A 89 12.05 -29.61 -5.18
CA LEU A 89 11.34 -29.21 -3.96
C LEU A 89 11.40 -30.31 -2.89
N ASP A 90 11.54 -29.93 -1.62
CA ASP A 90 11.56 -30.85 -0.47
C ASP A 90 10.24 -30.87 0.32
N SER A 91 10.21 -31.60 1.43
CA SER A 91 9.02 -31.73 2.28
C SER A 91 8.56 -30.41 2.87
N THR A 92 9.47 -29.48 3.14
CA THR A 92 9.13 -28.15 3.66
C THR A 92 8.46 -27.33 2.58
N ASP A 93 8.98 -27.34 1.35
CA ASP A 93 8.38 -26.60 0.21
C ASP A 93 6.96 -27.08 -0.14
N ARG A 94 6.61 -28.33 0.20
CA ARG A 94 5.27 -28.89 0.00
C ARG A 94 4.23 -28.31 0.96
N LEU A 95 4.66 -27.68 2.05
CA LEU A 95 3.77 -26.96 2.97
C LEU A 95 3.37 -25.57 2.43
N ALA A 96 3.97 -25.12 1.32
CA ALA A 96 3.66 -23.85 0.69
C ALA A 96 2.18 -23.77 0.27
N VAL A 97 1.48 -22.74 0.73
CA VAL A 97 0.15 -22.40 0.23
C VAL A 97 0.32 -21.49 -0.99
N ALA A 98 -0.26 -21.89 -2.12
CA ALA A 98 -0.28 -21.08 -3.33
C ALA A 98 -0.99 -19.74 -3.06
N GLY A 99 -0.45 -18.62 -3.56
CA GLY A 99 -1.03 -17.29 -3.34
C GLY A 99 -0.63 -16.63 -2.02
N ALA A 100 0.03 -17.33 -1.09
CA ALA A 100 0.36 -16.77 0.22
C ALA A 100 1.33 -15.59 0.13
N VAL A 101 2.30 -15.67 -0.77
CA VAL A 101 3.29 -14.59 -0.94
C VAL A 101 2.72 -13.51 -1.84
N GLU A 102 1.95 -13.86 -2.86
CA GLU A 102 1.27 -12.91 -3.73
C GLU A 102 0.32 -11.99 -2.94
N ARG A 103 -0.34 -12.50 -1.89
CA ARG A 103 -1.14 -11.68 -0.95
C ARG A 103 -0.29 -10.71 -0.15
N VAL A 104 0.89 -11.14 0.28
CA VAL A 104 1.83 -10.28 1.04
C VAL A 104 2.47 -9.24 0.13
N ASP A 105 2.90 -9.64 -1.06
CA ASP A 105 3.48 -8.77 -2.08
C ASP A 105 2.45 -7.69 -2.45
N ARG A 106 1.20 -8.07 -2.76
CA ARG A 106 0.10 -7.12 -3.02
C ARG A 106 -0.12 -6.14 -1.86
N TYR A 107 -0.02 -6.62 -0.62
CA TYR A 107 -0.15 -5.76 0.56
C TYR A 107 0.99 -4.73 0.66
N PHE A 108 2.23 -5.18 0.47
CA PHE A 108 3.38 -4.27 0.47
C PHE A 108 3.36 -3.32 -0.71
N ASP A 109 2.93 -3.77 -1.88
CA ASP A 109 2.71 -2.92 -3.05
C ASP A 109 1.71 -1.81 -2.75
N VAL A 110 0.59 -2.12 -2.07
CA VAL A 110 -0.38 -1.11 -1.62
C VAL A 110 0.26 -0.15 -0.60
N LEU A 111 0.99 -0.66 0.40
CA LEU A 111 1.66 0.19 1.38
C LEU A 111 2.74 1.09 0.77
N ASP A 112 3.51 0.59 -0.18
CA ASP A 112 4.56 1.36 -0.85
C ASP A 112 3.94 2.36 -1.83
N ALA A 113 2.85 2.00 -2.51
CA ALA A 113 2.04 2.93 -3.27
C ALA A 113 1.47 4.05 -2.38
N LEU A 114 1.14 3.78 -1.12
CA LEU A 114 0.67 4.80 -0.16
C LEU A 114 1.81 5.71 0.35
N ARG A 115 3.08 5.32 0.16
CA ARG A 115 4.25 6.08 0.62
C ARG A 115 4.84 7.00 -0.42
N ALA A 116 4.71 6.66 -1.70
CA ALA A 116 5.25 7.45 -2.79
C ALA A 116 4.24 7.60 -3.93
N PRO A 117 4.11 8.81 -4.51
CA PRO A 117 3.32 8.99 -5.72
C PRO A 117 3.95 8.22 -6.88
N LYS A 118 3.10 7.65 -7.74
CA LYS A 118 3.58 7.03 -8.98
C LYS A 118 3.66 8.11 -10.06
N VAL A 119 4.79 8.17 -10.75
CA VAL A 119 5.06 9.18 -11.79
C VAL A 119 5.25 8.46 -13.12
N GLU A 120 4.37 8.72 -14.08
CA GLU A 120 4.43 8.15 -15.43
C GLU A 120 4.19 9.26 -16.47
N GLU A 121 5.12 9.42 -17.42
CA GLU A 121 5.01 10.29 -18.61
C GLU A 121 4.10 11.54 -18.49
N GLY A 122 4.45 12.47 -17.60
CA GLY A 122 3.71 13.74 -17.45
C GLY A 122 2.40 13.64 -16.66
N GLN A 123 2.15 12.49 -16.02
CA GLN A 123 1.09 12.24 -15.06
C GLN A 123 1.70 11.85 -13.71
N VAL A 124 1.07 12.33 -12.63
CA VAL A 124 1.39 11.92 -11.27
C VAL A 124 0.13 11.31 -10.68
N GLU A 125 0.17 10.02 -10.42
CA GLU A 125 -0.90 9.30 -9.75
C GLU A 125 -0.76 9.48 -8.24
N VAL A 126 -1.83 9.95 -7.61
CA VAL A 126 -1.85 10.31 -6.20
C VAL A 126 -3.04 9.69 -5.50
N TRP A 127 -2.85 9.15 -4.31
CA TRP A 127 -3.96 8.88 -3.40
C TRP A 127 -4.66 10.18 -3.01
N SER A 128 -5.99 10.19 -3.06
CA SER A 128 -6.77 11.32 -2.57
C SER A 128 -6.59 11.48 -1.06
N ARG A 129 -6.92 12.66 -0.53
CA ARG A 129 -6.77 12.91 0.91
C ARG A 129 -7.75 12.08 1.71
N SER A 130 -8.98 11.95 1.23
CA SER A 130 -10.03 11.16 1.85
C SER A 130 -9.59 9.69 1.97
N GLU A 131 -8.97 9.14 0.92
CA GLU A 131 -8.46 7.77 0.90
C GLU A 131 -7.33 7.54 1.91
N LEU A 132 -6.38 8.47 2.02
CA LEU A 132 -5.33 8.37 3.03
C LEU A 132 -5.84 8.50 4.47
N LEU A 133 -6.95 9.23 4.68
CA LEU A 133 -7.61 9.31 5.98
C LEU A 133 -8.35 8.01 6.32
N LEU A 134 -9.06 7.42 5.36
CA LEU A 134 -9.64 6.07 5.53
C LEU A 134 -8.55 5.03 5.81
N ALA A 135 -7.42 5.12 5.11
CA ALA A 135 -6.27 4.27 5.33
C ALA A 135 -5.63 4.48 6.73
N LEU A 136 -5.61 5.72 7.23
CA LEU A 136 -5.19 6.04 8.61
C LEU A 136 -6.13 5.41 9.65
N GLU A 137 -7.44 5.47 9.43
CA GLU A 137 -8.43 4.84 10.31
C GLU A 137 -8.29 3.31 10.30
N ARG A 138 -8.05 2.72 9.12
CA ARG A 138 -7.88 1.29 8.94
C ARG A 138 -6.53 0.76 9.44
N TRP A 139 -5.46 1.56 9.34
CA TRP A 139 -4.09 1.17 9.65
C TRP A 139 -3.29 2.23 10.45
N PRO A 140 -3.77 2.63 11.64
CA PRO A 140 -3.18 3.72 12.43
C PRO A 140 -1.72 3.49 12.89
N GLN A 141 -1.28 2.23 12.91
CA GLN A 141 0.08 1.82 13.26
C GLN A 141 1.10 1.93 12.10
N ARG A 142 0.64 2.13 10.86
CA ARG A 142 1.51 2.22 9.68
C ARG A 142 1.38 3.53 8.93
N ILE A 143 0.18 4.10 8.94
CA ILE A 143 -0.08 5.42 8.39
C ILE A 143 -0.31 6.33 9.58
N THR A 144 0.53 7.32 9.73
CA THR A 144 0.37 8.40 10.72
C THR A 144 -0.06 9.66 9.99
N SER A 145 -0.66 10.60 10.71
CA SER A 145 -0.97 11.90 10.12
C SER A 145 0.26 12.62 9.56
N ASP A 146 1.42 12.43 10.19
CA ASP A 146 2.71 12.95 9.70
C ASP A 146 3.10 12.28 8.38
N SER A 147 2.95 10.95 8.26
CA SER A 147 3.24 10.25 7.00
C SER A 147 2.37 10.71 5.82
N ILE A 148 1.11 11.11 6.08
CA ILE A 148 0.23 11.69 5.06
C ILE A 148 0.76 13.05 4.61
N ALA A 149 1.19 13.90 5.56
CA ALA A 149 1.78 15.18 5.22
C ALA A 149 3.08 15.02 4.42
N ASP A 150 3.91 14.04 4.77
CA ASP A 150 5.16 13.70 4.08
C ASP A 150 4.89 13.24 2.65
N TYR A 151 3.92 12.33 2.48
CA TYR A 151 3.46 11.87 1.18
C TYR A 151 3.09 13.04 0.26
N TYR A 152 2.24 13.98 0.73
CA TYR A 152 1.84 15.14 -0.06
C TYR A 152 2.99 16.10 -0.38
N ARG A 153 4.01 16.18 0.48
CA ARG A 153 5.24 16.93 0.19
C ARG A 153 6.04 16.26 -0.92
N GLU A 154 6.16 14.92 -0.93
CA GLU A 154 6.82 14.21 -2.02
C GLU A 154 6.05 14.37 -3.35
N VAL A 155 4.72 14.29 -3.32
CA VAL A 155 3.88 14.54 -4.49
C VAL A 155 4.11 15.94 -5.05
N GLU A 156 4.15 16.96 -4.20
CA GLU A 156 4.41 18.32 -4.65
C GLU A 156 5.80 18.47 -5.27
N ARG A 157 6.82 17.81 -4.69
CA ARG A 157 8.17 17.78 -5.29
C ARG A 157 8.18 17.08 -6.64
N ALA A 158 7.49 15.95 -6.77
CA ALA A 158 7.36 15.21 -8.02
C ALA A 158 6.69 16.08 -9.09
N LEU A 159 5.58 16.75 -8.76
CA LEU A 159 4.86 17.66 -9.65
C LEU A 159 5.74 18.83 -10.12
N ARG A 160 6.47 19.46 -9.20
CA ARG A 160 7.43 20.53 -9.53
C ARG A 160 8.56 20.05 -10.45
N THR A 161 9.00 18.80 -10.27
CA THR A 161 10.05 18.19 -11.10
C THR A 161 9.54 17.84 -12.50
N CYS A 162 8.28 17.39 -12.61
CA CYS A 162 7.68 16.94 -13.87
C CYS A 162 7.29 18.08 -14.83
N GLY A 163 7.18 19.32 -14.35
CA GLY A 163 7.05 20.48 -15.25
C GLY A 163 6.30 21.66 -14.64
N GLY A 164 6.76 22.87 -14.97
CA GLY A 164 6.22 24.16 -14.50
C GLY A 164 4.82 24.54 -15.01
N GLY A 165 4.01 23.57 -15.43
CA GLY A 165 2.61 23.76 -15.83
C GLY A 165 2.09 22.65 -16.75
N GLY A 166 0.91 22.10 -16.45
CA GLY A 166 0.20 21.14 -17.31
C GLY A 166 0.32 19.68 -16.92
N VAL A 167 0.92 19.35 -15.76
CA VAL A 167 0.99 17.97 -15.27
C VAL A 167 -0.41 17.51 -14.85
N ALA A 168 -0.80 16.32 -15.29
CA ALA A 168 -2.06 15.70 -14.90
C ALA A 168 -1.89 14.99 -13.55
N VAL A 169 -2.64 15.43 -12.54
CA VAL A 169 -2.76 14.71 -11.26
C VAL A 169 -3.92 13.74 -11.38
N VAL A 170 -3.65 12.45 -11.26
CA VAL A 170 -4.65 11.38 -11.36
C VAL A 170 -4.94 10.84 -9.97
N GLN A 171 -6.16 11.01 -9.48
CA GLN A 171 -6.52 10.54 -8.14
C GLN A 171 -6.86 9.04 -8.15
N ARG A 172 -6.23 8.30 -7.23
CA ARG A 172 -6.51 6.88 -6.95
C ARG A 172 -7.44 6.75 -5.76
N THR A 173 -8.31 5.74 -5.83
CA THR A 173 -9.19 5.27 -4.75
C THR A 173 -8.89 3.81 -4.43
N LEU A 174 -9.03 3.41 -3.17
CA LEU A 174 -8.74 2.03 -2.72
C LEU A 174 -9.72 1.01 -3.34
N GLU A 175 -10.93 1.46 -3.67
CA GLU A 175 -12.03 0.62 -4.14
C GLU A 175 -12.16 0.51 -5.68
N CYS A 176 -11.40 1.28 -6.47
CA CYS A 176 -11.53 1.25 -7.93
C CYS A 176 -10.42 0.43 -8.59
N THR A 177 -10.73 -0.81 -8.95
CA THR A 177 -9.99 -1.53 -10.00
C THR A 177 -10.35 -1.04 -11.41
N ASP A 178 -11.47 -0.34 -11.60
CA ASP A 178 -11.94 0.08 -12.93
C ASP A 178 -12.39 1.55 -13.01
N GLY A 179 -11.47 2.45 -13.40
CA GLY A 179 -11.78 3.59 -14.27
C GLY A 179 -12.27 4.92 -13.66
N GLY A 180 -12.44 5.06 -12.35
CA GLY A 180 -12.93 6.29 -11.71
C GLY A 180 -11.91 7.42 -11.47
N ALA A 181 -10.83 7.50 -12.26
CA ALA A 181 -9.72 8.39 -11.94
C ALA A 181 -10.01 9.86 -12.29
N THR A 182 -10.11 10.72 -11.28
CA THR A 182 -10.31 12.17 -11.50
C THR A 182 -8.97 12.82 -11.87
N THR A 183 -8.92 13.47 -13.03
CA THR A 183 -7.72 14.18 -13.50
C THR A 183 -7.82 15.68 -13.18
N VAL A 184 -6.82 16.22 -12.49
CA VAL A 184 -6.72 17.65 -12.16
C VAL A 184 -5.45 18.24 -12.77
N ALA A 185 -5.58 19.36 -13.50
CA ALA A 185 -4.44 20.07 -14.05
C ALA A 185 -3.62 20.75 -12.94
N TRP A 186 -2.29 20.58 -12.98
CA TRP A 186 -1.36 21.19 -12.02
C TRP A 186 -0.45 22.26 -12.65
N PRO A 187 -0.24 23.42 -11.99
CA PRO A 187 -0.89 23.84 -10.76
C PRO A 187 -2.35 24.24 -10.99
N PRO A 188 -3.29 23.91 -10.07
CA PRO A 188 -4.64 24.46 -10.14
C PRO A 188 -4.63 25.98 -10.04
N ALA A 189 -5.62 26.65 -10.63
CA ALA A 189 -5.76 28.08 -10.44
C ALA A 189 -6.02 28.41 -8.96
N ARG A 190 -5.53 29.56 -8.50
CA ARG A 190 -5.48 29.97 -7.08
C ARG A 190 -6.80 29.79 -6.30
N ASN A 191 -7.95 29.99 -6.95
CA ASN A 191 -9.28 29.86 -6.32
C ASN A 191 -10.02 28.55 -6.61
N GLN A 192 -9.43 27.64 -7.40
CA GLN A 192 -9.99 26.32 -7.70
C GLN A 192 -9.81 25.36 -6.52
N GLY A 193 -10.50 24.22 -6.58
CA GLY A 193 -10.30 23.12 -5.63
C GLY A 193 -8.83 22.68 -5.60
N CYS A 194 -8.35 22.29 -4.41
CA CYS A 194 -7.00 21.76 -4.27
C CYS A 194 -6.90 20.39 -4.95
N TRP A 195 -5.77 20.11 -5.60
CA TRP A 195 -5.50 18.83 -6.28
C TRP A 195 -5.45 17.63 -5.32
N CYS A 196 -5.25 17.87 -4.02
CA CYS A 196 -5.24 16.83 -2.99
C CYS A 196 -6.65 16.39 -2.55
N ASP A 197 -7.72 16.89 -3.16
CA ASP A 197 -9.11 16.60 -2.78
C ASP A 197 -9.49 16.99 -1.34
N SER A 198 -8.88 18.03 -0.77
CA SER A 198 -9.24 18.43 0.61
C SER A 198 -10.59 19.13 0.72
N GLY A 199 -11.31 19.36 -0.39
CA GLY A 199 -12.49 20.25 -0.45
C GLY A 199 -12.18 21.75 -0.22
N VAL A 200 -10.92 22.12 -0.02
CA VAL A 200 -10.48 23.51 0.23
C VAL A 200 -9.89 24.12 -1.04
N ARG A 201 -10.01 25.45 -1.20
CA ARG A 201 -9.37 26.17 -2.32
C ARG A 201 -7.85 26.00 -2.29
N TYR A 202 -7.23 25.81 -3.45
CA TYR A 202 -5.79 25.55 -3.61
C TYR A 202 -4.92 26.53 -2.81
N LYS A 203 -5.16 27.85 -2.89
CA LYS A 203 -4.40 28.87 -2.13
C LYS A 203 -4.46 28.78 -0.60
N ARG A 204 -5.43 28.07 -0.05
CA ARG A 204 -5.60 27.86 1.40
C ARG A 204 -5.18 26.45 1.83
N CYS A 205 -4.80 25.61 0.88
CA CYS A 205 -4.36 24.24 1.07
C CYS A 205 -2.91 24.13 0.56
N CYS A 206 -2.63 23.24 -0.39
CA CYS A 206 -1.28 23.00 -0.92
C CYS A 206 -0.66 24.20 -1.66
N GLY A 207 -1.45 25.19 -2.09
CA GLY A 207 -0.98 26.40 -2.77
C GLY A 207 -0.85 27.61 -1.85
N GLY A 208 -0.99 27.43 -0.54
CA GLY A 208 -0.70 28.49 0.43
C GLY A 208 0.78 28.85 0.39
N GLU A 209 1.09 30.14 0.39
CA GLU A 209 2.44 30.58 0.73
C GLU A 209 2.74 29.99 2.11
N VAL A 210 3.81 29.20 2.19
CA VAL A 210 4.34 28.68 3.45
C VAL A 210 4.70 29.90 4.29
N LEU A 211 3.73 30.40 5.06
CA LEU A 211 3.94 31.49 5.99
C LEU A 211 4.81 30.92 7.11
N ALA A 212 6.11 31.14 6.99
CA ALA A 212 7.15 31.08 8.01
C ALA A 212 7.15 29.85 8.93
N GLU A 213 8.25 29.11 8.88
CA GLU A 213 8.73 28.13 9.86
C GLU A 213 7.96 28.14 11.19
N GLY A 214 7.03 27.20 11.35
CA GLY A 214 6.35 26.95 12.63
C GLY A 214 4.82 26.88 12.56
N SER A 215 4.18 27.41 11.52
CA SER A 215 2.73 27.25 11.32
C SER A 215 2.43 26.56 9.99
N LEU A 216 2.69 25.25 9.95
CA LEU A 216 2.14 24.44 8.87
C LEU A 216 0.62 24.49 8.99
N ALA A 217 -0.05 24.65 7.85
CA ALA A 217 -1.51 24.46 7.72
C ALA A 217 -1.98 23.06 8.21
N TRP A 218 -1.04 22.18 8.57
CA TRP A 218 -1.15 20.79 9.00
C TRP A 218 -0.44 20.49 10.33
N GLY A 219 -0.43 21.42 11.29
CA GLY A 219 -0.14 21.02 12.67
C GLY A 219 -1.15 19.96 13.16
N PRO A 220 -0.78 19.01 14.04
CA PRO A 220 -1.66 17.94 14.55
C PRO A 220 -3.00 18.45 15.14
N ALA A 221 -3.07 19.74 15.51
CA ALA A 221 -4.29 20.41 15.94
C ALA A 221 -5.39 20.49 14.86
N ARG A 222 -5.05 20.76 13.59
CA ARG A 222 -6.05 20.91 12.51
C ARG A 222 -6.53 19.57 11.92
N LEU A 223 -5.78 18.50 12.13
CA LEU A 223 -6.20 17.14 11.77
C LEU A 223 -7.31 16.63 12.70
N ARG A 224 -7.30 17.02 13.98
CA ARG A 224 -8.39 16.72 14.92
C ARG A 224 -9.70 17.42 14.54
N GLU A 225 -9.64 18.70 14.17
CA GLU A 225 -10.83 19.43 13.69
C GLU A 225 -11.43 18.82 12.42
N GLY A 226 -10.61 18.31 11.50
CA GLY A 226 -11.07 17.63 10.30
C GLY A 226 -11.77 16.29 10.57
N ALA A 227 -11.21 15.49 11.48
CA ALA A 227 -11.81 14.22 11.91
C ALA A 227 -13.12 14.44 12.68
N GLU A 228 -13.20 15.45 13.54
CA GLU A 228 -14.43 15.80 14.27
C GLU A 228 -15.56 16.25 13.33
N LEU A 229 -15.24 16.89 12.20
CA LEU A 229 -16.23 17.26 11.18
C LEU A 229 -16.73 16.07 10.35
N ALA A 230 -15.94 15.00 10.22
CA ALA A 230 -16.36 13.77 9.55
C ALA A 230 -17.27 12.92 10.45
N VAL A 231 -16.99 12.88 11.76
CA VAL A 231 -17.80 12.14 12.75
C VAL A 231 -19.14 12.81 13.04
N CYS A 232 -19.26 14.13 12.85
CA CYS A 232 -20.53 14.86 13.05
C CYS A 232 -21.52 14.79 11.87
N ARG A 233 -21.32 13.91 10.89
CA ARG A 233 -22.27 13.62 9.80
C ARG A 233 -22.89 12.23 9.93
N VAL A 234 -23.55 11.98 11.05
CA VAL A 234 -24.50 10.86 11.25
C VAL A 234 -25.83 11.44 11.69
#